data_AF-A0A9W9W4C8-F1
#
_entry.id   AF-A0A9W9W4C8-F1
#
_cell.length_a   1.000
_cell.length_b   1.000
_cell.length_c   1.000
_cell.angle_alpha   90.00
_cell.angle_beta   90.00
_cell.angle_gamma   90.00
#
_symmetry.space_group_name_H-M   'P 1'
#
loop_
_entity.id
_entity.type
_entity.pdbx_description
1 polymer ?
#
loop_
_entity_poly.entity_id
_entity_poly.type
_entity_poly.pdbx_seq_one_letter_code
_entity_poly.pdbx_strand_id
1 'polypeptide(L)'
;MHRCFRALPPICEVEPDELSTILTPSIAFISIPQNDVIQKGPFGKALKPILENLQVPLSNESSRIVVPCFTRQLPLIYKSFPEAKVLKIMEDCADAEASIRSIRLKPHISSPYLFKMSLACQITGALRTITPWDVFQTTEATRILDKLKPDFWLYREVAAVCGAQDNMNRHQIWLA
;
A
#
# COMPACT_ATOMS: atom_id res chain seq x y z
N MET A 1 12.20 17.94 -13.92
CA MET A 1 13.11 16.79 -13.70
C MET A 1 12.26 15.51 -13.60
N HIS A 2 12.15 14.73 -14.68
CA HIS A 2 11.16 13.64 -14.81
C HIS A 2 11.59 12.29 -14.20
N ARG A 3 12.86 12.17 -13.76
CA ARG A 3 13.42 10.97 -13.09
C ARG A 3 13.88 11.25 -11.65
N CYS A 4 13.44 12.36 -11.07
CA CYS A 4 13.76 12.66 -9.68
C CYS A 4 13.06 11.64 -8.77
N PHE A 5 13.83 10.99 -7.91
CA PHE A 5 13.38 10.11 -6.84
C PHE A 5 14.05 10.57 -5.56
N ARG A 6 13.32 11.26 -4.68
CA ARG A 6 13.85 11.77 -3.42
C ARG A 6 13.10 11.15 -2.25
N ALA A 7 13.78 10.39 -1.41
CA ALA A 7 13.16 9.84 -0.21
C ALA A 7 12.94 10.93 0.85
N LEU A 8 11.87 10.79 1.64
CA LEU A 8 11.66 11.62 2.82
C LEU A 8 12.15 10.88 4.07
N PRO A 9 12.93 11.54 4.96
CA PRO A 9 13.33 10.95 6.23
C PRO A 9 12.12 10.44 7.03
N PRO A 10 12.23 9.31 7.75
CA PRO A 10 13.44 8.51 8.00
C PRO A 10 13.75 7.45 6.92
N ILE A 11 13.12 7.52 5.74
CA ILE A 11 13.40 6.58 4.66
C ILE A 11 14.73 6.96 4.01
N CYS A 12 15.60 5.97 3.80
CA CYS A 12 16.88 6.16 3.13
C CYS A 12 16.67 6.55 1.67
N GLU A 13 17.57 7.40 1.16
CA GLU A 13 17.67 7.63 -0.28
C GLU A 13 18.06 6.33 -0.98
N VAL A 14 17.69 6.24 -2.26
CA VAL A 14 17.99 5.07 -3.08
C VAL A 14 19.21 5.41 -3.91
N GLU A 15 20.26 4.64 -3.70
CA GLU A 15 21.49 4.80 -4.46
C GLU A 15 21.34 4.19 -5.87
N PRO A 16 22.16 4.62 -6.86
CA PRO A 16 22.03 4.13 -8.24
C PRO A 16 22.13 2.60 -8.42
N ASP A 17 22.89 1.93 -7.56
CA ASP A 17 23.03 0.46 -7.53
C ASP A 17 21.80 -0.25 -6.94
N GLU A 18 20.97 0.46 -6.17
CA GLU A 18 19.75 -0.04 -5.55
C GLU A 18 18.51 0.13 -6.44
N LEU A 19 18.64 0.64 -7.67
CA LEU A 19 17.52 0.90 -8.58
C LEU A 19 16.69 -0.37 -8.87
N SER A 20 17.31 -1.54 -8.92
CA SER A 20 16.61 -2.83 -9.07
C SER A 20 15.60 -3.03 -7.95
N THR A 21 15.95 -2.64 -6.73
CA THR A 21 15.08 -2.77 -5.55
C THR A 21 13.82 -1.91 -5.65
N ILE A 22 13.80 -0.90 -6.51
CA ILE A 22 12.62 -0.07 -6.80
C ILE A 22 11.71 -0.72 -7.83
N LEU A 23 12.29 -1.39 -8.82
CA LEU A 23 11.57 -2.08 -9.87
C LEU A 23 11.00 -3.43 -9.40
N THR A 24 11.70 -4.13 -8.51
CA THR A 24 11.28 -5.38 -7.88
C THR A 24 11.28 -5.21 -6.36
N PRO A 25 10.29 -4.49 -5.80
CA PRO A 25 10.32 -4.10 -4.40
C PRO A 25 9.94 -5.24 -3.45
N SER A 26 10.63 -5.31 -2.31
CA SER A 26 10.22 -6.17 -1.20
C SER A 26 8.97 -5.63 -0.52
N ILE A 27 8.03 -6.53 -0.21
CA ILE A 27 6.74 -6.23 0.42
C ILE A 27 6.75 -6.84 1.82
N ALA A 28 6.40 -6.03 2.81
CA ALA A 28 6.13 -6.48 4.17
C ALA A 28 4.62 -6.54 4.39
N PHE A 29 4.15 -7.63 4.97
CA PHE A 29 2.81 -7.76 5.53
C PHE A 29 2.91 -7.47 7.02
N ILE A 30 2.26 -6.39 7.46
CA ILE A 30 2.29 -5.95 8.85
C ILE A 30 0.92 -6.12 9.50
N SER A 31 0.93 -6.41 10.80
CA SER A 31 -0.26 -6.42 11.64
C SER A 31 -0.34 -5.12 12.42
N ILE A 32 -1.49 -4.43 12.37
CA ILE A 32 -1.75 -3.16 13.07
C ILE A 32 -3.09 -3.27 13.83
N PRO A 33 -3.26 -2.60 14.99
CA PRO A 33 -4.57 -2.49 15.63
C PRO A 33 -5.64 -1.94 14.68
N GLN A 34 -6.81 -2.57 14.65
CA GLN A 34 -7.88 -2.17 13.73
C GLN A 34 -8.41 -0.75 14.02
N ASN A 35 -8.32 -0.30 15.28
CA ASN A 35 -8.75 1.05 15.69
C ASN A 35 -7.82 2.15 15.17
N ASP A 36 -6.60 1.81 14.77
CA ASP A 36 -5.62 2.77 14.24
C ASP A 36 -5.77 2.97 12.73
N VAL A 37 -6.71 2.29 12.07
CA VAL A 37 -6.89 2.35 10.62
C VAL A 37 -8.34 2.59 10.21
N ILE A 38 -8.51 3.25 9.07
CA ILE A 38 -9.76 3.40 8.34
C ILE A 38 -9.72 2.45 7.15
N GLN A 39 -10.76 1.63 7.00
CA GLN A 39 -10.92 0.73 5.86
C GLN A 39 -12.08 1.20 4.97
N LYS A 40 -11.92 1.06 3.66
CA LYS A 40 -12.96 1.24 2.64
C LYS A 40 -13.09 0.01 1.78
N GLY A 41 -14.34 -0.29 1.39
CA GLY A 41 -14.66 -1.52 0.67
C GLY A 41 -14.39 -2.78 1.51
N PRO A 42 -14.44 -3.96 0.88
CA PRO A 42 -14.23 -5.25 1.56
C PRO A 42 -12.74 -5.58 1.73
N PHE A 43 -11.92 -4.65 2.25
CA PHE A 43 -10.45 -4.75 2.28
C PHE A 43 -9.92 -6.08 2.83
N GLY A 44 -10.26 -6.42 4.08
CA GLY A 44 -9.80 -7.67 4.69
C GLY A 44 -10.28 -8.92 3.93
N LYS A 45 -11.48 -8.90 3.34
CA LYS A 45 -12.02 -10.02 2.54
C LYS A 45 -11.29 -10.16 1.20
N ALA A 46 -10.96 -9.04 0.55
CA ALA A 46 -10.22 -9.03 -0.71
C ALA A 46 -8.76 -9.47 -0.52
N LEU A 47 -8.14 -9.10 0.60
CA LEU A 47 -6.76 -9.44 0.90
C LEU A 47 -6.58 -10.89 1.38
N LYS A 48 -7.58 -11.44 2.10
CA LYS A 48 -7.54 -12.79 2.69
C LYS A 48 -7.02 -13.90 1.76
N PRO A 49 -7.55 -14.13 0.53
CA PRO A 49 -7.06 -15.21 -0.33
C PRO A 49 -5.58 -15.06 -0.70
N ILE A 50 -5.09 -13.82 -0.78
CA ILE A 50 -3.69 -13.53 -1.07
C ILE A 50 -2.83 -13.88 0.15
N LEU A 51 -3.28 -13.52 1.36
CA LEU A 51 -2.57 -13.88 2.60
C LEU A 51 -2.50 -15.40 2.80
N GLU A 52 -3.58 -16.12 2.51
CA GLU A 52 -3.64 -17.58 2.60
C GLU A 52 -2.69 -18.24 1.58
N ASN A 53 -2.74 -17.82 0.32
CA ASN A 53 -1.83 -18.31 -0.73
C ASN A 53 -0.36 -18.06 -0.35
N LEU A 54 -0.08 -16.88 0.20
CA LEU A 54 1.25 -16.49 0.64
C LEU A 54 1.63 -17.05 2.00
N GLN A 55 0.77 -17.82 2.68
CA GLN A 55 1.00 -18.33 4.04
C GLN A 55 1.45 -17.22 5.02
N VAL A 56 0.86 -16.03 4.90
CA VAL A 56 1.06 -14.95 5.88
C VAL A 56 0.31 -15.33 7.14
N PRO A 57 0.96 -15.32 8.32
CA PRO A 57 0.27 -15.61 9.58
C PRO A 57 -0.91 -14.67 9.77
N LEU A 58 -2.12 -15.20 9.74
CA LEU A 58 -3.31 -14.43 10.09
C LEU A 58 -3.28 -14.22 11.60
N SER A 59 -3.48 -12.97 12.04
CA SER A 59 -3.63 -12.73 13.48
C SER A 59 -4.89 -13.42 13.96
N ASN A 60 -4.76 -14.29 14.97
CA ASN A 60 -5.91 -14.87 15.66
C ASN A 60 -6.64 -13.83 16.52
N GLU A 61 -6.08 -12.63 16.65
CA GLU A 61 -6.66 -11.51 17.38
C GLU A 61 -7.64 -10.77 16.48
N SER A 62 -8.93 -10.82 16.82
CA SER A 62 -10.00 -10.13 16.09
C SER A 62 -9.87 -8.60 16.08
N SER A 63 -8.93 -8.03 16.86
CA SER A 63 -8.68 -6.61 17.00
C SER A 63 -7.57 -6.07 16.09
N ARG A 64 -7.00 -6.91 15.23
CA ARG A 64 -5.87 -6.52 14.35
C ARG A 64 -6.17 -6.79 12.89
N ILE A 65 -5.57 -5.99 12.03
CA ILE A 65 -5.65 -6.12 10.57
C ILE A 65 -4.26 -6.36 9.99
N VAL A 66 -4.21 -7.15 8.92
CA VAL A 66 -3.00 -7.31 8.10
C VAL A 66 -3.03 -6.32 6.95
N VAL A 67 -1.92 -5.63 6.75
CA VAL A 67 -1.80 -4.59 5.74
C VAL A 67 -0.46 -4.73 4.99
N PRO A 68 -0.44 -4.70 3.64
CA PRO A 68 0.79 -4.72 2.89
C PRO A 68 1.42 -3.32 2.81
N CYS A 69 2.75 -3.28 2.83
CA CYS A 69 3.53 -2.07 2.58
C CYS A 69 4.88 -2.42 1.94
N PHE A 70 5.55 -1.45 1.33
CA PHE A 70 6.96 -1.62 0.98
C PHE A 70 7.81 -1.76 2.23
N THR A 71 8.78 -2.68 2.25
CA THR A 71 9.70 -2.85 3.38
C THR A 71 10.45 -1.55 3.71
N ARG A 72 10.81 -0.75 2.69
CA ARG A 72 11.44 0.57 2.88
C ARG A 72 10.57 1.60 3.60
N GLN A 73 9.25 1.40 3.65
CA GLN A 73 8.34 2.27 4.39
C GLN A 73 8.26 1.94 5.89
N LEU A 74 8.78 0.78 6.32
CA LEU A 74 8.73 0.33 7.71
C LEU A 74 9.26 1.35 8.73
N PRO A 75 10.39 2.07 8.51
CA PRO A 75 10.88 3.05 9.49
C PRO A 75 9.86 4.14 9.83
N LEU A 76 9.12 4.62 8.82
CA LEU A 76 8.11 5.66 9.00
C LEU A 76 6.76 5.08 9.44
N ILE A 77 6.46 3.81 9.12
CA ILE A 77 5.34 3.06 9.68
C ILE A 77 5.51 2.92 11.19
N TYR A 78 6.67 2.46 11.67
CA TYR A 78 6.91 2.29 13.11
C TYR A 78 6.81 3.61 13.89
N LYS A 79 7.14 4.73 13.26
CA LYS A 79 6.95 6.06 13.85
C LYS A 79 5.48 6.41 14.04
N SER A 80 4.60 5.93 13.17
CA SER A 80 3.16 6.26 13.16
C SER A 80 2.30 5.19 13.86
N PHE A 81 2.76 3.94 13.81
CA PHE A 81 2.14 2.74 14.37
C PHE A 81 3.19 1.97 15.17
N PRO A 82 3.53 2.41 16.40
CA PRO A 82 4.55 1.75 17.21
C PRO A 82 4.24 0.29 17.53
N GLU A 83 2.96 -0.07 17.55
CA GLU A 83 2.49 -1.44 17.76
C GLU A 83 2.46 -2.30 16.48
N ALA A 84 2.89 -1.77 15.34
CA ALA A 84 2.96 -2.54 14.10
C ALA A 84 3.91 -3.73 14.27
N LYS A 85 3.48 -4.92 13.83
CA LYS A 85 4.29 -6.14 13.85
C LYS A 85 4.46 -6.65 12.43
N VAL A 86 5.70 -6.89 11.98
CA VAL A 86 5.94 -7.55 10.70
C VAL A 86 5.58 -9.03 10.85
N LEU A 87 4.66 -9.50 10.01
CA LEU A 87 4.21 -10.90 9.97
C LEU A 87 5.01 -11.72 8.96
N LYS A 88 5.30 -11.11 7.80
CA LYS A 88 6.07 -11.73 6.72
C LYS A 88 6.70 -10.65 5.84
N ILE A 89 7.92 -10.90 5.38
CA ILE A 89 8.56 -10.13 4.30
C ILE A 89 8.66 -11.04 3.09
N MET A 90 8.36 -10.49 1.93
CA MET A 90 8.49 -11.15 0.65
C MET A 90 9.39 -10.35 -0.27
N GLU A 91 10.42 -11.02 -0.77
CA GLU A 91 11.34 -10.50 -1.76
C GLU A 91 10.99 -11.10 -3.13
N ASP A 92 11.36 -10.39 -4.19
CA ASP A 92 11.17 -10.85 -5.58
C ASP A 92 9.74 -11.34 -5.91
N CYS A 93 8.75 -10.78 -5.21
CA CYS A 93 7.35 -11.23 -5.28
C CYS A 93 6.46 -10.33 -6.13
N ALA A 94 6.98 -9.19 -6.57
CA ALA A 94 6.22 -8.18 -7.27
C ALA A 94 7.10 -7.35 -8.20
N ASP A 95 6.48 -6.85 -9.25
CA ASP A 95 7.06 -5.89 -10.18
C ASP A 95 6.35 -4.54 -10.02
N ALA A 96 7.12 -3.46 -9.99
CA ALA A 96 6.60 -2.11 -9.94
C ALA A 96 6.11 -1.67 -11.32
N GLU A 97 4.94 -1.05 -11.33
CA GLU A 97 4.34 -0.41 -12.50
C GLU A 97 4.91 1.01 -12.67
N ALA A 98 4.50 1.73 -13.72
CA ALA A 98 5.02 3.05 -14.07
C ALA A 98 4.96 4.10 -12.93
N SER A 99 4.05 3.95 -11.96
CA SER A 99 3.93 4.86 -10.82
C SER A 99 4.94 4.56 -9.70
N ILE A 100 5.72 3.47 -9.81
CA ILE A 100 6.63 2.87 -8.82
C ILE A 100 5.91 2.33 -7.57
N ARG A 101 4.90 3.04 -7.09
CA ARG A 101 4.12 2.70 -5.89
C ARG A 101 2.97 1.75 -6.15
N SER A 102 2.62 1.56 -7.43
CA SER A 102 1.70 0.51 -7.88
C SER A 102 2.52 -0.72 -8.23
N ILE A 103 2.15 -1.87 -7.69
CA ILE A 103 2.83 -3.14 -7.95
C ILE A 103 1.85 -4.19 -8.42
N ARG A 104 2.39 -5.15 -9.18
CA ARG A 104 1.75 -6.38 -9.56
C ARG A 104 2.50 -7.54 -8.92
N LEU A 105 1.78 -8.43 -8.25
CA LEU A 105 2.39 -9.66 -7.76
C LEU A 105 2.78 -10.54 -8.96
N LYS A 106 3.91 -11.24 -8.85
CA LYS A 106 4.42 -12.09 -9.93
C LYS A 106 3.41 -13.20 -10.27
N PRO A 107 3.42 -13.74 -11.52
CA PRO A 107 2.39 -14.68 -11.98
C PRO A 107 2.22 -15.95 -11.14
N HIS A 108 3.27 -16.40 -10.45
CA HIS A 108 3.19 -17.56 -9.56
C HIS A 108 2.43 -17.28 -8.24
N ILE A 109 2.19 -16.01 -7.93
CA ILE A 109 1.36 -15.54 -6.81
C ILE A 109 0.01 -15.12 -7.37
N SER A 110 -0.96 -16.02 -7.32
CA SER A 110 -2.32 -15.76 -7.79
C SER A 110 -2.97 -14.60 -7.02
N SER A 111 -3.11 -13.46 -7.69
CA SER A 111 -3.85 -12.29 -7.22
C SER A 111 -4.56 -11.60 -8.39
N PRO A 112 -5.86 -11.31 -8.28
CA PRO A 112 -6.58 -10.53 -9.30
C PRO A 112 -6.33 -9.01 -9.15
N TYR A 113 -5.60 -8.58 -8.11
CA TYR A 113 -5.47 -7.17 -7.74
C TYR A 113 -4.06 -6.62 -8.02
N LEU A 114 -4.03 -5.37 -8.49
CA LEU A 114 -2.87 -4.49 -8.37
C LEU A 114 -2.91 -3.82 -7.00
N PHE A 115 -1.74 -3.64 -6.40
CA PHE A 115 -1.61 -2.97 -5.11
C PHE A 115 -1.04 -1.58 -5.34
N LYS A 116 -1.66 -0.56 -4.77
CA LYS A 116 -1.17 0.82 -4.81
C LYS A 116 -0.85 1.23 -3.40
N MET A 117 0.43 1.34 -3.08
CA MET A 117 0.89 1.55 -1.71
C MET A 117 1.43 2.97 -1.53
N SER A 118 1.48 3.45 -0.29
CA SER A 118 2.20 4.70 -0.02
C SER A 118 3.70 4.52 -0.20
N LEU A 119 4.30 5.54 -0.79
CA LEU A 119 5.73 5.69 -0.91
C LEU A 119 6.08 7.13 -0.50
N ALA A 120 6.69 7.32 0.66
CA ALA A 120 7.18 8.63 1.11
C ALA A 120 8.44 9.06 0.33
N CYS A 121 8.29 9.16 -0.98
CA CYS A 121 9.28 9.65 -1.94
C CYS A 121 8.62 10.71 -2.84
N GLN A 122 9.35 11.77 -3.13
CA GLN A 122 8.97 12.74 -4.14
C GLN A 122 9.41 12.22 -5.51
N ILE A 123 8.43 11.97 -6.38
CA ILE A 123 8.64 11.53 -7.75
C ILE A 123 7.97 12.54 -8.68
N THR A 124 8.74 13.08 -9.63
CA THR A 124 8.31 14.15 -10.56
C THR A 124 7.67 15.36 -9.85
N GLY A 125 8.20 15.74 -8.68
CA GLY A 125 7.74 16.90 -7.91
C GLY A 125 6.58 16.63 -6.94
N ALA A 126 5.91 15.47 -7.01
CA ALA A 126 4.81 15.11 -6.12
C ALA A 126 5.21 14.03 -5.12
N LEU A 127 4.75 14.17 -3.87
CA LEU A 127 4.87 13.13 -2.86
C LEU A 127 3.93 11.96 -3.19
N ARG A 128 4.42 10.73 -3.06
CA ARG A 128 3.69 9.51 -3.45
C ARG A 128 3.04 8.78 -2.28
N THR A 129 2.56 9.51 -1.28
CA THR A 129 1.72 9.00 -0.18
C THR A 129 0.24 8.88 -0.60
N ILE A 130 -0.58 8.20 0.19
CA ILE A 130 -2.03 8.02 -0.04
C ILE A 130 -2.80 8.65 1.11
N THR A 131 -3.41 9.82 0.99
CA THR A 131 -4.15 10.42 2.12
C THR A 131 -5.45 9.66 2.46
N PRO A 132 -6.02 9.84 3.66
CA PRO A 132 -7.36 9.30 3.97
C PRO A 132 -8.44 9.83 3.03
N TRP A 133 -8.26 11.06 2.54
CA TRP A 133 -9.11 11.63 1.51
C TRP A 133 -8.99 10.86 0.18
N ASP A 134 -7.77 10.48 -0.23
CA ASP A 134 -7.57 9.64 -1.43
C ASP A 134 -8.32 8.31 -1.29
N VAL A 135 -8.18 7.62 -0.15
CA VAL A 135 -8.87 6.34 0.15
C VAL A 135 -10.39 6.48 0.04
N PHE A 136 -10.94 7.57 0.58
CA PHE A 136 -12.38 7.83 0.48
C PHE A 136 -12.80 8.15 -0.97
N GLN A 137 -12.10 9.07 -1.61
CA GLN A 137 -12.47 9.59 -2.92
C GLN A 137 -12.41 8.51 -4.00
N THR A 138 -11.38 7.68 -4.01
CA THR A 138 -11.19 6.70 -5.09
C THR A 138 -12.19 5.54 -5.02
N THR A 139 -12.50 5.07 -3.82
CA THR A 139 -13.50 4.02 -3.61
C THR A 139 -14.91 4.51 -3.95
N GLU A 140 -15.27 5.75 -3.57
CA GLU A 140 -16.55 6.35 -3.95
C GLU A 140 -16.65 6.70 -5.43
N ALA A 141 -15.58 7.24 -6.03
CA ALA A 141 -15.55 7.56 -7.46
C ALA A 141 -15.79 6.30 -8.31
N THR A 142 -15.14 5.19 -7.97
CA THR A 142 -15.34 3.90 -8.62
C THR A 142 -16.81 3.45 -8.51
N ARG A 143 -17.41 3.55 -7.33
CA ARG A 143 -18.81 3.19 -7.09
C ARG A 143 -19.79 4.05 -7.90
N ILE A 144 -19.51 5.35 -8.05
CA ILE A 144 -20.34 6.27 -8.85
C ILE A 144 -20.19 5.93 -10.33
N LEU A 145 -18.97 5.77 -10.82
CA LEU A 145 -18.71 5.42 -12.22
C LEU A 145 -19.37 4.09 -12.60
N ASP A 146 -19.36 3.09 -11.72
CA ASP A 146 -20.06 1.82 -11.95
C ASP A 146 -21.57 1.99 -12.16
N LYS A 147 -22.19 2.96 -11.46
CA LYS A 147 -23.62 3.27 -11.65
C LYS A 147 -23.92 3.92 -12.99
N LEU A 148 -22.93 4.61 -13.59
CA LEU A 148 -23.07 5.22 -14.90
C LEU A 148 -23.02 4.20 -16.04
N LYS A 149 -22.68 2.93 -15.75
CA LYS A 149 -22.57 1.84 -16.74
C LYS A 149 -21.77 2.27 -17.98
N PRO A 150 -20.49 2.63 -17.80
CA PRO A 150 -19.69 3.13 -18.91
C PRO A 150 -19.52 2.06 -20.00
N ASP A 151 -19.51 2.49 -21.26
CA ASP A 151 -19.18 1.64 -22.42
C ASP A 151 -17.66 1.37 -22.54
N PHE A 152 -16.92 1.51 -21.44
CA PHE A 152 -15.48 1.29 -21.36
C PHE A 152 -15.13 0.49 -20.11
N TRP A 153 -13.97 -0.15 -20.13
CA TRP A 153 -13.47 -0.90 -18.99
C TRP A 153 -12.96 0.04 -17.90
N LEU A 154 -13.49 -0.12 -16.69
CA LEU A 154 -13.05 0.60 -15.51
C LEU A 154 -12.14 -0.28 -14.66
N TYR A 155 -10.91 0.17 -14.42
CA TYR A 155 -10.04 -0.44 -13.42
C TYR A 155 -10.44 0.06 -12.03
N ARG A 156 -11.05 -0.83 -11.24
CA ARG A 156 -11.72 -0.47 -9.99
C ARG A 156 -10.75 -0.45 -8.81
N GLU A 157 -10.77 0.63 -8.03
CA GLU A 157 -10.20 0.60 -6.68
C GLU A 157 -11.27 0.01 -5.74
N VAL A 158 -11.24 -1.32 -5.58
CA VAL A 158 -12.30 -2.08 -4.89
C VAL A 158 -12.27 -1.97 -3.37
N ALA A 159 -11.10 -1.75 -2.80
CA ALA A 159 -10.88 -1.62 -1.38
C ALA A 159 -9.59 -0.82 -1.12
N ALA A 160 -9.51 -0.22 0.06
CA ALA A 160 -8.35 0.54 0.49
C ALA A 160 -8.30 0.61 2.02
N VAL A 161 -7.11 0.82 2.59
CA VAL A 161 -6.92 1.06 4.03
C VAL A 161 -5.92 2.18 4.26
N CYS A 162 -6.18 3.06 5.23
CA CYS A 162 -5.20 4.04 5.68
C CYS A 162 -5.16 4.08 7.21
N GLY A 163 -4.15 4.68 7.80
CA GLY A 163 -4.22 5.13 9.20
C GLY A 163 -5.46 5.99 9.51
N ALA A 164 -5.82 6.03 10.80
CA ALA A 164 -6.93 6.80 11.35
C ALA A 164 -6.47 8.03 12.16
N GLN A 165 -5.16 8.33 12.20
CA GLN A 165 -4.67 9.45 13.03
C GLN A 165 -5.20 10.80 12.54
N ASP A 166 -5.67 11.65 13.46
CA ASP A 166 -6.26 12.98 13.19
C ASP A 166 -5.28 14.00 12.55
N ASN A 167 -3.99 13.67 12.49
CA ASN A 167 -2.95 14.57 12.00
C ASN A 167 -2.85 14.57 10.46
N MET A 168 -3.94 15.00 9.81
CA MET A 168 -4.08 15.14 8.35
C MET A 168 -3.01 16.06 7.71
N ASN A 169 -2.29 16.86 8.51
CA ASN A 169 -1.33 17.88 8.07
C ASN A 169 0.14 17.45 8.11
N ARG A 170 0.46 16.24 8.57
CA ARG A 170 1.83 15.72 8.46
C ARG A 170 1.84 14.65 7.39
N HIS A 171 2.88 14.65 6.57
CA HIS A 171 3.22 13.63 5.57
C HIS A 171 3.38 12.24 6.21
N GLN A 172 2.30 11.69 6.75
CA GLN A 172 2.26 10.43 7.44
C GLN A 172 1.90 9.35 6.42
N ILE A 173 2.46 8.18 6.66
CA ILE A 173 2.27 7.01 5.81
C ILE A 173 0.87 6.50 6.01
N TRP A 174 0.27 6.13 4.90
CA TRP A 174 -1.03 5.52 4.87
C TRP A 174 -0.91 4.25 4.03
N LEU A 175 -1.49 3.18 4.50
CA LEU A 175 -1.25 1.91 3.86
C LEU A 175 -2.13 1.75 2.62
N ALA A 176 -2.03 0.60 1.95
CA ALA A 176 -2.60 0.35 0.62
C ALA A 176 -3.99 -0.27 0.73
#